data_AF-A0A6J6JBH5-F1
#
_entry.id   AF-A0A6J6JBH5-F1
#
_cell.length_a   1.000
_cell.length_b   1.000
_cell.length_c   1.000
_cell.angle_alpha   90.00
_cell.angle_beta   90.00
_cell.angle_gamma   90.00
#
_symmetry.space_group_name_H-M   'P 1'
#
loop_
_entity.id
_entity.type
_entity.pdbx_description
1 polymer ?
#
loop_
_entity_poly.entity_id
_entity_poly.type
_entity_poly.pdbx_seq_one_letter_code
_entity_poly.pdbx_strand_id
1 'polypeptide(L)'
;MLKSRLQEPSLFVDGLWSSIEVEAFTHPAYRALQNEISTHEEISPEVITDENVRALFTELNVEPIRSDGKPTHVYVVSIVARLREVAISRSIAELKSSLQRLNPVENEIEYNAAFAQLVALESARRSLHDLALGSL
;
A
#
# COMPACT_ATOMS: atom_id res chain seq x y z
N MET A 1 -3.92 -5.95 6.68
CA MET A 1 -4.25 -5.70 5.27
C MET A 1 -4.28 -6.99 4.45
N LEU A 2 -3.15 -7.70 4.27
CA LEU A 2 -3.11 -8.94 3.47
C LEU A 2 -4.14 -9.99 3.89
N LYS A 3 -4.32 -10.21 5.20
CA LYS A 3 -5.38 -11.10 5.73
C LYS A 3 -6.77 -10.74 5.20
N SER A 4 -7.14 -9.46 5.24
CA SER A 4 -8.42 -8.97 4.72
C SER A 4 -8.56 -9.24 3.23
N ARG A 5 -7.48 -9.10 2.44
CA ARG A 5 -7.50 -9.38 0.99
C ARG A 5 -7.71 -10.86 0.68
N LEU A 6 -7.09 -11.75 1.47
CA LEU A 6 -7.19 -13.20 1.32
C LEU A 6 -8.55 -13.72 1.79
N GLN A 7 -9.01 -13.30 2.97
CA GLN A 7 -10.20 -13.84 3.61
C GLN A 7 -11.50 -13.18 3.14
N GLU A 8 -11.48 -11.90 2.76
CA GLU A 8 -12.66 -11.13 2.34
C GLU A 8 -12.36 -10.33 1.05
N PRO A 9 -12.04 -11.01 -0.07
CA PRO A 9 -11.63 -10.36 -1.33
C PRO A 9 -12.70 -9.41 -1.89
N SER A 10 -13.98 -9.69 -1.65
CA SER A 10 -15.11 -8.87 -2.10
C SER A 10 -15.18 -7.48 -1.47
N LEU A 11 -14.44 -7.22 -0.38
CA LEU A 11 -14.37 -5.90 0.24
C LEU A 11 -13.45 -4.92 -0.51
N PHE A 12 -12.61 -5.42 -1.43
CA PHE A 12 -11.66 -4.63 -2.23
C PHE A 12 -12.26 -4.25 -3.58
N VAL A 13 -13.32 -3.44 -3.55
CA VAL A 13 -14.00 -2.92 -4.74
C VAL A 13 -13.29 -1.70 -5.33
N ASP A 14 -13.73 -1.25 -6.50
CA ASP A 14 -13.32 0.02 -7.14
C ASP A 14 -11.80 0.20 -7.33
N GLY A 15 -11.09 -0.91 -7.55
CA GLY A 15 -9.63 -0.87 -7.71
C GLY A 15 -8.88 -0.55 -6.41
N LEU A 16 -9.50 -0.73 -5.23
CA LEU A 16 -8.85 -0.47 -3.95
C LEU A 16 -7.55 -1.26 -3.80
N TRP A 17 -7.52 -2.52 -4.23
CA TRP A 17 -6.31 -3.34 -4.21
C TRP A 17 -5.22 -2.82 -5.15
N SER A 18 -5.58 -2.48 -6.39
CA SER A 18 -4.63 -1.95 -7.39
C SER A 18 -4.15 -0.53 -7.07
N SER A 19 -4.82 0.17 -6.16
CA SER A 19 -4.39 1.51 -5.70
C SER A 19 -3.15 1.48 -4.79
N ILE A 20 -2.77 0.31 -4.27
CA ILE A 20 -1.66 0.15 -3.33
C ILE A 20 -0.33 0.17 -4.09
N GLU A 21 0.57 1.04 -3.69
CA GLU A 21 1.91 1.12 -4.26
C GLU A 21 2.71 -0.15 -3.91
N VAL A 22 3.51 -0.66 -4.84
CA VAL A 22 4.31 -1.89 -4.63
C VAL A 22 5.27 -1.72 -3.44
N GLU A 23 5.80 -0.51 -3.27
CA GLU A 23 6.69 -0.11 -2.19
C GLU A 23 5.99 0.11 -0.84
N ALA A 24 4.66 -0.04 -0.79
CA ALA A 24 3.92 0.07 0.45
C ALA A 24 4.27 -1.06 1.43
N PHE A 25 4.63 -2.24 0.92
CA PHE A 25 5.06 -3.39 1.73
C PHE A 25 6.56 -3.38 1.97
N THR A 26 6.99 -3.03 3.17
CA THR A 26 8.41 -2.97 3.53
C THR A 26 9.03 -4.35 3.79
N HIS A 27 8.25 -5.31 4.29
CA HIS A 27 8.75 -6.67 4.57
C HIS A 27 8.81 -7.51 3.29
N PRO A 28 9.95 -8.15 2.96
CA PRO A 28 10.13 -8.86 1.69
C PRO A 28 9.12 -9.99 1.48
N ALA A 29 8.81 -10.77 2.52
CA ALA A 29 7.82 -11.85 2.44
C ALA A 29 6.40 -11.34 2.11
N TYR A 30 6.03 -10.16 2.63
CA TYR A 30 4.70 -9.56 2.36
C TYR A 30 4.61 -9.00 0.96
N ARG A 31 5.73 -8.48 0.43
CA ARG A 31 5.83 -8.04 -0.96
C ARG A 31 5.76 -9.23 -1.92
N ALA A 32 6.47 -10.31 -1.62
CA ALA A 32 6.40 -11.55 -2.40
C ALA A 32 4.96 -12.08 -2.45
N LEU A 33 4.28 -12.14 -1.31
CA LEU A 33 2.87 -12.55 -1.26
C LEU A 33 1.94 -11.58 -2.01
N GLN A 34 2.15 -10.26 -1.92
CA GLN A 34 1.36 -9.30 -2.68
C GLN A 34 1.53 -9.47 -4.20
N ASN A 35 2.75 -9.78 -4.65
CA ASN A 35 3.01 -10.08 -6.05
C ASN A 35 2.25 -11.33 -6.51
N GLU A 36 2.26 -12.40 -5.71
CA GLU A 36 1.47 -13.61 -5.98
C GLU A 36 -0.03 -13.31 -6.11
N ILE A 37 -0.58 -12.53 -5.17
CA ILE A 37 -1.99 -12.12 -5.17
C ILE A 37 -2.35 -11.26 -6.38
N SER A 38 -1.41 -10.45 -6.88
CA SER A 38 -1.64 -9.56 -8.02
C SER A 38 -1.42 -10.24 -9.37
N THR A 39 -0.69 -11.36 -9.38
CA THR A 39 -0.39 -12.15 -10.58
C THR A 39 -1.53 -13.11 -10.91
N HIS A 40 -2.16 -13.68 -9.88
CA HIS A 40 -3.22 -14.66 -10.03
C HIS A 40 -4.60 -14.02 -9.77
N GLU A 41 -5.54 -14.23 -10.69
CA GLU A 41 -6.94 -13.79 -10.50
C GLU A 41 -7.58 -14.46 -9.28
N GLU A 42 -7.30 -15.77 -9.13
CA GLU A 42 -7.67 -16.57 -7.96
C GLU A 42 -6.40 -17.21 -7.39
N ILE A 43 -6.01 -16.79 -6.19
CA ILE A 43 -4.81 -17.28 -5.52
C ILE A 43 -5.15 -18.51 -4.67
N SER A 44 -4.34 -19.55 -4.79
CA SER A 44 -4.43 -20.78 -3.99
C SER A 44 -3.03 -21.25 -3.58
N PRO A 45 -2.91 -22.16 -2.58
CA PRO A 45 -1.60 -22.70 -2.20
C PRO A 45 -0.86 -23.40 -3.35
N GLU A 46 -1.57 -23.96 -4.32
CA GLU A 46 -0.99 -24.78 -5.40
C GLU A 46 -0.26 -23.93 -6.45
N VAL A 47 -0.73 -22.70 -6.69
CA VAL A 47 -0.10 -21.79 -7.67
C VAL A 47 1.15 -21.10 -7.12
N ILE A 48 1.31 -21.06 -5.78
CA ILE A 48 2.47 -20.46 -5.12
C ILE A 48 3.63 -21.47 -5.16
N THR A 49 4.72 -21.12 -5.84
CA THR A 49 5.88 -22.02 -5.99
C THR A 49 6.89 -21.90 -4.86
N ASP A 50 7.06 -20.70 -4.29
CA ASP A 50 7.93 -20.46 -3.15
C ASP A 50 7.28 -21.00 -1.86
N GLU A 51 7.95 -21.96 -1.23
CA GLU A 51 7.43 -22.63 -0.04
C GLU A 51 7.27 -21.69 1.17
N ASN A 52 8.14 -20.68 1.31
CA ASN A 52 8.02 -19.70 2.38
C ASN A 52 6.79 -18.80 2.17
N VAL A 53 6.52 -18.44 0.92
CA VAL A 53 5.32 -17.65 0.57
C VAL A 53 4.06 -18.48 0.73
N ARG A 54 4.10 -19.78 0.38
CA ARG A 54 2.99 -20.72 0.57
C ARG A 54 2.66 -20.92 2.05
N ALA A 55 3.68 -21.08 2.90
CA ALA A 55 3.52 -21.17 4.34
C ALA A 55 2.87 -19.89 4.90
N LEU A 56 3.38 -18.72 4.51
CA LEU A 56 2.83 -17.43 4.91
C LEU A 56 1.37 -17.25 4.44
N PHE A 57 1.06 -17.60 3.19
CA PHE A 57 -0.31 -17.57 2.66
C PHE A 57 -1.26 -18.41 3.52
N THR A 58 -0.83 -19.62 3.88
CA THR A 58 -1.63 -20.55 4.68
C THR A 58 -1.86 -20.01 6.10
N GLU A 59 -0.81 -19.48 6.74
CA GLU A 59 -0.90 -18.85 8.06
C GLU A 59 -1.87 -17.65 8.06
N LEU A 60 -1.71 -16.73 7.10
CA LEU A 60 -2.54 -15.53 7.02
C LEU A 60 -4.00 -15.81 6.65
N ASN A 61 -4.31 -16.93 6.00
CA ASN A 61 -5.68 -17.33 5.70
C ASN A 61 -6.46 -17.79 6.94
N VAL A 62 -5.78 -18.39 7.92
CA VAL A 62 -6.43 -18.91 9.14
C VAL A 62 -6.33 -17.96 10.32
N GLU A 63 -5.39 -17.01 10.30
CA GLU A 63 -5.24 -16.05 11.39
C GLU A 63 -6.45 -15.09 11.45
N PRO A 64 -7.16 -14.99 12.60
CA PRO A 64 -8.30 -14.09 12.71
C PRO A 64 -7.93 -12.64 12.39
N ILE A 65 -8.82 -11.94 11.68
CA ILE A 65 -8.68 -10.49 11.48
C ILE A 65 -9.07 -9.80 12.79
N ARG A 66 -8.17 -8.96 13.30
CA ARG A 66 -8.39 -8.18 14.52
C ARG A 66 -9.30 -6.97 14.23
N SER A 67 -10.56 -7.25 13.95
CA SER A 67 -11.63 -6.25 13.87
C SER A 67 -12.70 -6.59 14.90
N ASP A 68 -13.41 -5.59 15.41
CA ASP A 68 -14.59 -5.81 16.24
C ASP A 68 -15.71 -6.39 15.35
N GLY A 69 -15.76 -7.71 15.27
CA GLY A 69 -16.67 -8.44 14.37
C GLY A 69 -16.13 -8.63 12.95
N LYS A 70 -17.05 -8.88 12.00
CA LYS A 70 -16.69 -9.15 10.60
C LYS A 70 -16.06 -7.91 9.96
N PRO A 71 -14.93 -8.02 9.23
CA PRO A 71 -14.34 -6.91 8.51
C PRO A 71 -15.36 -6.25 7.58
N THR A 72 -15.41 -4.92 7.60
CA THR A 72 -16.29 -4.13 6.73
C THR A 72 -15.48 -3.49 5.61
N HIS A 73 -16.17 -3.05 4.55
CA HIS A 73 -15.52 -2.29 3.48
C HIS A 73 -14.84 -1.02 4.02
N VAL A 74 -15.50 -0.28 4.90
CA VAL A 74 -14.94 0.94 5.54
C VAL A 74 -13.65 0.63 6.30
N TYR A 75 -13.61 -0.48 7.03
CA TYR A 75 -12.41 -0.94 7.74
C TYR A 75 -11.25 -1.28 6.79
N VAL A 76 -11.55 -1.92 5.65
CA VAL A 76 -10.51 -2.22 4.65
C VAL A 76 -9.98 -0.95 4.01
N VAL A 77 -10.86 0.00 3.68
CA VAL A 77 -10.49 1.31 3.13
C VAL A 77 -9.55 2.05 4.07
N SER A 78 -9.82 2.09 5.38
CA SER A 78 -8.97 2.82 6.32
C SER A 78 -7.59 2.17 6.49
N ILE A 79 -7.52 0.83 6.51
CA ILE A 79 -6.23 0.11 6.55
C ILE A 79 -5.42 0.35 5.28
N VAL A 80 -6.06 0.30 4.11
CA VAL A 80 -5.40 0.58 2.83
C VAL A 80 -4.92 2.04 2.81
N ALA A 81 -5.76 2.99 3.24
CA ALA A 81 -5.39 4.39 3.32
C ALA A 81 -4.17 4.63 4.23
N ARG A 82 -4.12 4.00 5.40
CA ARG A 82 -2.97 4.07 6.31
C ARG A 82 -1.70 3.47 5.70
N LEU A 83 -1.81 2.33 5.03
CA LEU A 83 -0.68 1.67 4.35
C LEU A 83 -0.08 2.59 3.28
N ARG A 84 -0.95 3.19 2.44
CA ARG A 84 -0.55 4.12 1.39
C ARG A 84 0.01 5.44 1.95
N GLU A 85 -0.59 5.98 3.01
CA GLU A 85 -0.10 7.18 3.70
C GLU A 85 1.35 7.03 4.14
N VAL A 86 1.69 5.86 4.71
CA VAL A 86 3.04 5.51 5.13
C VAL A 86 4.00 5.35 3.95
N ALA A 87 3.55 4.81 2.81
CA ALA A 87 4.34 4.73 1.58
C ALA A 87 4.66 6.12 1.01
N ILE A 88 3.63 6.96 0.83
CA ILE A 88 3.76 8.33 0.34
C ILE A 88 4.67 9.17 1.25
N SER A 89 4.60 8.98 2.57
CA SER A 89 5.47 9.69 3.51
C SER A 89 6.97 9.41 3.27
N ARG A 90 7.33 8.19 2.85
CA ARG A 90 8.71 7.86 2.46
C ARG A 90 9.10 8.56 1.16
N SER A 91 8.27 8.50 0.13
CA SER A 91 8.52 9.18 -1.15
C SER A 91 8.67 10.69 -0.98
N ILE A 92 7.87 11.31 -0.10
CA ILE A 92 8.02 12.72 0.27
C ILE A 92 9.39 13.01 0.90
N ALA A 93 9.85 12.15 1.81
CA ALA A 93 11.14 12.33 2.47
C ALA A 93 12.31 12.22 1.47
N GLU A 94 12.25 11.25 0.56
CA GLU A 94 13.22 11.07 -0.53
C GLU A 94 13.25 12.28 -1.47
N LEU A 95 12.07 12.78 -1.87
CA LEU A 95 11.96 13.91 -2.79
C LEU A 95 12.42 15.23 -2.14
N LYS A 96 12.09 15.46 -0.87
CA LYS A 96 12.64 16.60 -0.08
C LYS A 96 14.16 16.52 0.01
N SER A 97 14.71 15.34 0.27
CA SER A 97 16.15 15.10 0.31
C SER A 97 16.81 15.40 -1.04
N SER A 98 16.18 15.02 -2.15
CA SER A 98 16.65 15.35 -3.51
C SER A 98 16.64 16.85 -3.77
N LEU A 99 15.52 17.53 -3.48
CA LEU A 99 15.36 18.98 -3.66
C LEU A 99 16.40 19.79 -2.86
N GLN A 100 16.79 19.33 -1.67
CA GLN A 100 17.83 19.99 -0.85
C GLN A 100 19.23 19.99 -1.50
N ARG A 101 19.48 19.06 -2.44
CA ARG A 101 20.77 18.95 -3.14
C ARG A 101 20.76 19.59 -4.53
N LEU A 102 19.59 19.88 -5.08
CA LEU A 102 19.43 20.51 -6.40
C LEU A 102 19.65 22.01 -6.31
N ASN A 103 20.41 22.57 -7.24
CA ASN A 103 20.52 24.02 -7.38
C ASN A 103 19.32 24.53 -8.19
N PRO A 104 18.42 25.33 -7.62
CA PRO A 104 17.19 25.76 -8.30
C PRO A 104 17.45 26.69 -9.50
N VAL A 105 18.65 27.25 -9.64
CA VAL A 105 19.02 28.13 -10.76
C VAL A 105 19.67 27.34 -11.89
N GLU A 106 20.58 26.43 -11.55
CA GLU A 106 21.29 25.61 -12.55
C GLU A 106 20.44 24.43 -13.04
N ASN A 107 19.53 23.92 -12.19
CA ASN A 107 18.67 22.76 -12.45
C ASN A 107 17.18 23.12 -12.41
N GLU A 108 16.79 24.30 -12.92
CA GLU A 108 15.43 24.85 -12.80
C GLU A 108 14.32 23.86 -13.23
N ILE A 109 14.48 23.19 -14.37
CA ILE A 109 13.47 22.24 -14.90
C ILE A 109 13.30 21.05 -13.95
N GLU A 110 14.40 20.44 -13.50
CA GLU A 110 14.39 19.28 -12.61
C GLU A 110 13.84 19.66 -11.24
N TYR A 111 14.24 20.82 -10.71
CA TYR A 111 13.74 21.36 -9.47
C TYR A 111 12.23 21.58 -9.52
N ASN A 112 11.71 22.25 -10.56
CA ASN A 112 10.29 22.53 -10.71
C ASN A 112 9.46 21.25 -10.85
N ALA A 113 9.96 20.24 -11.58
CA ALA A 113 9.30 18.95 -11.70
C ALA A 113 9.25 18.21 -10.34
N ALA A 114 10.37 18.15 -9.62
CA ALA A 114 10.44 17.52 -8.30
C ALA A 114 9.57 18.26 -7.28
N PHE A 115 9.52 19.59 -7.32
CA PHE A 115 8.66 20.39 -6.45
C PHE A 115 7.16 20.16 -6.74
N ALA A 116 6.77 20.12 -8.01
CA ALA A 116 5.38 19.81 -8.40
C ALA A 116 4.96 18.42 -7.92
N GLN A 117 5.82 17.41 -8.07
CA GLN A 117 5.58 16.07 -7.57
C GLN A 117 5.44 16.05 -6.04
N LEU A 118 6.27 16.84 -5.33
CA LEU A 118 6.19 16.94 -3.87
C LEU A 118 4.84 17.49 -3.42
N VAL A 119 4.35 18.56 -4.06
CA VAL A 119 3.05 19.16 -3.74
C VAL A 119 1.91 18.15 -3.99
N ALA A 120 1.96 17.41 -5.10
CA ALA A 120 0.98 16.38 -5.41
C ALA A 120 0.96 15.26 -4.35
N LEU A 121 2.13 14.78 -3.93
CA LEU A 121 2.23 13.75 -2.89
C LEU A 121 1.74 14.23 -1.52
N GLU A 122 2.05 15.47 -1.12
CA GLU A 122 1.53 16.04 0.14
C GLU A 122 0.00 16.18 0.11
N SER A 123 -0.58 16.57 -1.04
CA SER A 123 -2.03 16.61 -1.20
C SER A 123 -2.64 15.20 -1.10
N ALA A 124 -2.05 14.21 -1.77
CA ALA A 124 -2.52 12.83 -1.72
C ALA A 124 -2.43 12.25 -0.30
N ARG A 125 -1.34 12.52 0.42
CA ARG A 125 -1.16 12.10 1.82
C ARG A 125 -2.28 12.65 2.72
N ARG A 126 -2.68 13.90 2.51
CA ARG A 126 -3.78 14.52 3.27
C ARG A 126 -5.11 13.81 3.03
N SER A 127 -5.46 13.55 1.77
CA SER A 127 -6.69 12.83 1.43
C SER A 127 -6.71 11.41 2.02
N LEU A 128 -5.57 10.71 1.99
CA LEU A 128 -5.45 9.39 2.61
C LEU A 128 -5.57 9.44 4.13
N HIS A 129 -5.04 10.48 4.77
CA HIS A 129 -5.19 10.67 6.20
C HIS A 129 -6.66 10.80 6.60
N ASP A 130 -7.44 11.60 5.87
CA ASP A 130 -8.86 11.79 6.13
C ASP A 130 -9.64 10.47 5.92
N LEU A 131 -9.31 9.70 4.88
CA LEU A 131 -9.88 8.36 4.64
C LEU A 131 -9.52 7.36 5.75
N ALA A 132 -8.30 7.43 6.29
CA ALA A 132 -7.86 6.56 7.37
C ALA A 132 -8.58 6.85 8.70
N LEU A 133 -8.99 8.11 8.93
CA LEU A 133 -9.75 8.50 10.12
C LEU A 133 -11.24 8.15 10.03
N GLY A 134 -11.80 8.02 8.82
CA GLY A 134 -13.21 7.71 8.58
C GLY A 134 -13.70 6.34 9.06
N SER A 135 -12.84 5.52 9.69
CA SER A 135 -13.21 4.24 10.31
C SER A 135 -13.22 4.24 11.84
N LEU A 136 -13.07 5.41 12.48
CA LEU A 136 -13.27 5.59 13.93
C LEU A 136 -14.75 5.85 14.23
#